data_AF-A0A4P6F040-F1
#
_entry.id   AF-A0A4P6F040-F1
#
_cell.length_a   1.000
_cell.length_b   1.000
_cell.length_c   1.000
_cell.angle_alpha   90.00
_cell.angle_beta   90.00
_cell.angle_gamma   90.00
#
_symmetry.space_group_name_H-M   'P 1'
#
loop_
_entity.id
_entity.type
_entity.pdbx_description
1 polymer ?
#
loop_
_entity_poly.entity_id
_entity_poly.type
_entity_poly.pdbx_seq_one_letter_code
_entity_poly.pdbx_strand_id
1 'polypeptide(L)'
;MRCFDCASEATAMADAVAVCSSCGAGICLEHTLSGHQAEPVTSPGNPSTRRLPGRRLFCRACADGYVVDNGFAERVDAALVPAV
;
A
#
# COMPACT_ATOMS: atom_id res chain seq x y z
N MET A 1 -7.92 -18.25 6.35
CA MET A 1 -6.85 -17.98 5.35
C MET A 1 -5.59 -17.59 6.11
N ARG A 2 -4.39 -17.82 5.57
CA ARG A 2 -3.11 -17.51 6.24
C ARG A 2 -2.46 -16.27 5.65
N CYS A 3 -1.59 -15.60 6.42
CA CYS A 3 -0.90 -14.39 5.97
C CYS A 3 0.16 -14.70 4.91
N PHE A 4 0.04 -14.09 3.73
CA PHE A 4 1.00 -14.21 2.64
C PHE A 4 2.41 -13.78 3.05
N ASP A 5 2.56 -12.59 3.64
CA ASP A 5 3.88 -12.06 4.01
C ASP A 5 4.57 -12.92 5.08
N CYS A 6 3.84 -13.47 6.07
CA CYS A 6 4.41 -14.43 7.03
C CYS A 6 4.95 -15.69 6.34
N ALA A 7 4.23 -16.19 5.33
CA ALA A 7 4.66 -17.35 4.57
C ALA A 7 5.90 -17.04 3.72
N SER A 8 5.96 -15.84 3.14
CA SER A 8 7.10 -15.36 2.34
C SER A 8 8.36 -15.11 3.17
N GLU A 9 8.20 -14.70 4.43
CA GLU A 9 9.33 -14.43 5.35
C GLU A 9 9.82 -15.68 6.08
N ALA A 10 9.21 -16.85 5.85
CA ALA A 10 9.47 -18.09 6.58
C ALA A 10 9.37 -17.93 8.11
N THR A 11 8.51 -17.02 8.58
CA THR A 11 8.24 -16.76 9.99
C THR A 11 7.04 -17.56 10.48
N ALA A 12 6.71 -17.44 11.77
CA ALA A 12 5.53 -18.07 12.33
C ALA A 12 4.27 -17.64 11.56
N MET A 13 3.51 -18.62 11.06
CA MET A 13 2.29 -18.38 10.28
C MET A 13 1.17 -17.80 11.15
N ALA A 14 0.86 -16.52 10.96
CA ALA A 14 -0.31 -15.87 11.54
C ALA A 14 -1.58 -16.11 10.69
N ASP A 15 -2.74 -16.05 11.35
CA ASP A 15 -4.03 -16.01 10.66
C ASP A 15 -4.22 -14.66 9.96
N ALA A 16 -4.73 -14.70 8.73
CA ALA A 16 -5.09 -13.50 8.00
C ALA A 16 -6.38 -12.91 8.57
N VAL A 17 -6.36 -11.60 8.84
CA VAL A 17 -7.52 -10.83 9.32
C VAL A 17 -8.02 -9.82 8.28
N ALA A 18 -7.26 -9.60 7.22
CA ALA A 18 -7.58 -8.71 6.12
C ALA A 18 -7.14 -9.32 4.77
N VAL A 19 -7.58 -8.70 3.68
CA VAL A 19 -7.29 -9.08 2.30
C VAL A 19 -6.66 -7.90 1.58
N CYS A 20 -5.57 -8.14 0.86
CA CYS A 20 -4.91 -7.14 0.03
C CYS A 20 -5.87 -6.67 -1.08
N SER A 21 -6.06 -5.36 -1.16
CA SER A 21 -6.99 -4.73 -2.11
C SER A 21 -6.49 -4.79 -3.56
N SER A 22 -5.22 -5.14 -3.78
CA SER A 22 -4.59 -5.25 -5.10
C SER A 22 -4.59 -6.69 -5.63
N CYS A 23 -4.05 -7.64 -4.85
CA CYS A 23 -3.83 -9.02 -5.30
C CYS A 23 -4.73 -10.07 -4.62
N GLY A 24 -5.52 -9.70 -3.61
CA GLY A 24 -6.40 -10.64 -2.90
C GLY A 24 -5.70 -11.55 -1.88
N ALA A 25 -4.40 -11.36 -1.62
CA ALA A 25 -3.68 -12.13 -0.60
C ALA A 25 -4.21 -11.86 0.82
N GLY A 26 -4.28 -12.89 1.66
CA GLY A 26 -4.58 -12.73 3.09
C GLY A 26 -3.40 -12.10 3.84
N ILE A 27 -3.66 -11.18 4.77
CA ILE A 27 -2.64 -10.47 5.55
C ILE A 27 -3.02 -10.42 7.05
N CYS A 28 -2.04 -10.60 7.93
CA CYS A 28 -2.21 -10.47 9.39
C CYS A 28 -2.12 -9.00 9.82
N LEU A 29 -2.42 -8.69 11.08
CA LEU A 29 -2.37 -7.32 11.61
C LEU A 29 -0.98 -6.68 11.43
N GLU A 30 0.10 -7.43 11.65
CA GLU A 30 1.48 -6.91 11.58
C GLU A 30 1.94 -6.62 10.15
N HIS A 31 1.45 -7.41 9.19
CA HIS A 31 1.79 -7.27 7.77
C HIS A 31 0.77 -6.47 6.97
N THR A 32 -0.25 -5.93 7.64
CA THR A 32 -1.25 -5.08 6.99
C THR A 32 -0.74 -3.66 6.87
N LEU A 33 -0.64 -3.16 5.64
CA LEU A 33 -0.36 -1.76 5.34
C LEU A 33 -1.64 -1.04 4.93
N SER A 34 -1.98 0.06 5.61
CA SER A 34 -3.09 0.92 5.21
C SER A 34 -2.64 1.97 4.21
N GLY A 35 -3.47 2.29 3.22
CA GLY A 35 -3.22 3.38 2.30
C GLY A 35 -4.49 3.87 1.62
N HIS A 36 -4.32 4.76 0.64
CA HIS A 36 -5.40 5.25 -0.21
C HIS A 36 -5.02 5.10 -1.68
N GLN A 37 -6.03 5.02 -2.55
CA GLN A 37 -5.77 5.33 -3.96
C GLN A 37 -5.64 6.83 -4.13
N ALA A 38 -4.76 7.23 -5.05
CA ALA A 38 -4.70 8.58 -5.54
C ALA A 38 -5.07 8.59 -7.03
N GLU A 39 -5.75 9.64 -7.46
CA GLU A 39 -6.03 9.89 -8.87
C GLU A 39 -5.35 11.19 -9.31
N PRO A 40 -4.85 11.27 -10.56
CA PRO A 40 -4.38 12.52 -11.10
C PRO A 40 -5.56 13.47 -11.28
N VAL A 41 -5.39 14.71 -10.86
CA VAL A 41 -6.32 15.81 -11.13
C VAL A 41 -5.74 16.62 -12.28
N THR A 42 -6.43 16.58 -13.42
CA THR A 42 -6.07 17.41 -14.58
C THR A 42 -6.43 18.86 -14.27
N SER A 43 -5.41 19.70 -14.07
CA SER A 43 -5.57 21.14 -13.99
C SER A 43 -4.64 21.84 -14.98
N PRO A 44 -5.07 22.92 -15.67
CA PRO A 44 -4.22 23.62 -16.62
C PRO A 44 -2.95 24.15 -15.93
N GLY A 45 -1.78 23.65 -16.36
CA GLY A 45 -0.47 24.14 -15.90
C GLY A 45 -0.01 23.66 -14.53
N ASN A 46 -0.78 22.82 -13.82
CA ASN A 46 -0.36 22.28 -12.52
C ASN A 46 -0.86 20.82 -12.33
N PRO A 47 -0.02 19.80 -12.62
CA PRO A 47 -0.38 18.43 -12.30
C PRO A 47 -0.48 18.27 -10.78
N SER A 48 -1.62 17.80 -10.29
CA SER A 48 -1.81 17.49 -8.87
C SER A 48 -2.46 16.13 -8.70
N THR A 49 -2.36 15.54 -7.51
CA THR A 49 -2.97 14.25 -7.19
C THR A 49 -3.96 14.43 -6.03
N ARG A 50 -5.11 13.76 -6.13
CA ARG A 50 -6.13 13.75 -5.08
C ARG A 50 -6.23 12.35 -4.48
N ARG A 51 -6.19 12.26 -3.16
CA ARG A 51 -6.50 11.03 -2.43
C ARG A 51 -8.00 10.75 -2.50
N LEU A 52 -8.36 9.53 -2.92
CA LEU A 52 -9.74 9.07 -2.93
C LEU A 52 -10.17 8.67 -1.51
N PRO A 53 -11.45 8.88 -1.15
CA PRO A 53 -11.97 8.45 0.14
C PRO A 53 -11.98 6.92 0.23
N GLY A 54 -11.79 6.41 1.45
CA GLY A 54 -11.81 4.98 1.74
C GLY A 54 -10.41 4.40 1.88
N ARG A 55 -10.08 4.01 3.12
CA ARG A 55 -8.84 3.28 3.39
C ARG A 55 -8.83 1.95 2.66
N ARG A 56 -7.68 1.59 2.12
CA ARG A 56 -7.39 0.28 1.54
C ARG A 56 -6.29 -0.39 2.32
N LEU A 57 -6.29 -1.72 2.28
CA LEU A 57 -5.31 -2.57 2.95
C LEU A 57 -4.48 -3.30 1.90
N PHE A 58 -3.17 -3.35 2.09
CA PHE A 58 -2.21 -3.91 1.15
C PHE A 58 -1.23 -4.85 1.87
N CYS A 59 -0.76 -5.88 1.16
CA CYS A 59 0.43 -6.63 1.57
C CYS A 59 1.69 -5.83 1.22
N ARG A 60 2.82 -6.20 1.82
CA ARG A 60 4.11 -5.54 1.57
C ARG A 60 4.49 -5.54 0.09
N ALA A 61 4.29 -6.67 -0.59
CA ALA A 61 4.61 -6.81 -2.01
C ALA A 61 3.80 -5.90 -2.94
N CYS A 62 2.61 -5.44 -2.53
CA CYS A 62 1.78 -4.56 -3.35
C CYS A 62 1.82 -3.10 -2.91
N ALA A 63 2.40 -2.78 -1.75
CA ALA A 63 2.33 -1.45 -1.16
C ALA A 63 3.12 -0.38 -1.92
N ASP A 64 4.20 -0.76 -2.62
CA ASP A 64 5.06 0.18 -3.36
C ASP A 64 4.32 0.99 -4.44
N GLY A 65 3.16 0.52 -4.91
CA GLY A 65 2.32 1.22 -5.88
C GLY A 65 1.28 2.18 -5.29
N TYR A 66 1.20 2.33 -3.97
CA TYR A 66 0.13 3.08 -3.30
C TYR A 66 0.66 4.09 -2.28
N VAL A 67 -0.14 5.13 -2.04
CA VAL A 67 0.13 6.08 -0.95
C VAL A 67 -0.26 5.41 0.36
N VAL A 68 0.71 4.77 1.00
CA VAL A 68 0.53 4.13 2.32
C VAL A 68 0.54 5.17 3.44
N ASP A 69 -0.44 5.08 4.33
CA ASP A 69 -0.54 5.89 5.54
C ASP A 69 0.21 5.17 6.64
N ASN A 70 1.52 5.35 6.69
CA ASN A 70 2.32 4.80 7.77
C ASN A 70 2.16 5.68 9.01
N GLY A 71 1.27 5.27 9.91
CA GLY A 71 1.35 5.68 11.32
C GLY A 71 2.65 5.12 11.92
N PHE A 72 3.73 5.89 11.79
CA PHE A 72 5.11 5.56 12.18
C PHE A 72 5.88 4.56 11.29
N ALA A 73 6.35 5.02 10.12
CA ALA A 73 7.67 4.70 9.55
C ALA A 73 7.93 5.54 8.30
N GLU A 74 8.90 6.45 8.39
CA GLU A 74 9.43 7.22 7.26
C GLU A 74 10.62 6.46 6.63
N ARG A 75 10.62 6.30 5.31
CA ARG A 75 11.72 6.72 4.42
C ARG A 75 11.20 6.91 3.00
N VAL A 76 11.33 8.15 2.55
CA VAL A 76 11.37 8.55 1.14
C VAL A 76 12.75 8.25 0.55
N ASP A 77 12.76 8.18 -0.79
CA ASP A 77 13.86 8.37 -1.77
C ASP A 77 14.41 7.09 -2.46
N ALA A 78 14.56 7.02 -3.79
CA ALA A 78 14.73 8.07 -4.80
C ALA A 78 14.28 7.61 -6.21
N ALA A 79 13.66 8.49 -7.02
CA ALA A 79 14.08 8.82 -8.41
C ALA A 79 13.01 9.14 -9.49
N LEU A 80 11.70 8.84 -9.38
CA LEU A 80 10.85 8.84 -10.60
C LEU A 80 9.40 9.33 -10.42
N VAL A 81 9.19 10.65 -10.26
CA VAL A 81 8.25 11.33 -11.18
C VAL A 81 8.72 12.78 -11.44
N PRO A 82 9.60 12.99 -12.43
CA PRO A 82 9.40 14.09 -13.36
C PRO A 82 9.13 13.51 -14.76
N ALA A 83 8.03 13.92 -15.37
CA ALA A 83 7.92 13.90 -16.82
C ALA A 83 7.89 15.36 -17.27
N VAL A 84 8.99 15.81 -17.87
CA VAL A 84 8.99 16.92 -18.81
C VAL A 84 8.22 16.48 -20.05
#